data_AF-A0A1F7IBI3-F1
#
_entry.id   AF-A0A1F7IBI3-F1
#
_cell.length_a   1.000
_cell.length_b   1.000
_cell.length_c   1.000
_cell.angle_alpha   90.00
_cell.angle_beta   90.00
_cell.angle_gamma   90.00
#
_symmetry.space_group_name_H-M   'P 1'
#
loop_
_entity.id
_entity.type
_entity.pdbx_description
1 polymer ?
#
loop_
_entity_poly.entity_id
_entity_poly.type
_entity_poly.pdbx_seq_one_letter_code
_entity_poly.pdbx_strand_id
1 'polypeptide(L)'
;MWQYIKFVLAAVGFISICIIIFFLPNLFLEAKYSNVQPTPILTQEILIPTMRLRGYCNRSTPYKQKAEFGRALGLIMQRTYNNERPFFMFTEGGYRDIINCTQVVYSNSRESFGAEGFFEFNPQKANHSYLPIYVDQNYKEADDILTAVLLSHEMMHALQFLDKLNGELTLSCYDQEVSAYLTQAFFIHSLNKEEINSLESRINQQGTHPQLQIIKNLENLLIESLNYCGYQNTNCWLDRFKANISNMVSSNQFYQEQCKGR
;
A
#
# COMPACT_ATOMS: atom_id res chain seq x y z
N MET A 1 -3.75 59.45 26.95
CA MET A 1 -4.97 58.63 26.72
C MET A 1 -5.19 58.31 25.24
N TRP A 2 -5.23 59.32 24.35
CA TRP A 2 -5.52 59.11 22.92
C TRP A 2 -4.47 58.28 22.14
N GLN A 3 -3.19 58.37 22.51
CA GLN A 3 -2.14 57.54 21.89
C GLN A 3 -2.21 56.05 22.28
N TYR A 4 -2.70 55.75 23.48
CA TYR A 4 -2.85 54.37 23.96
C TYR A 4 -3.97 53.64 23.21
N ILE A 5 -5.06 54.36 22.88
CA ILE A 5 -6.19 53.83 22.10
C ILE A 5 -5.75 53.44 20.68
N LYS A 6 -4.88 54.23 20.05
CA LYS A 6 -4.35 53.92 18.69
C LYS A 6 -3.52 52.64 18.68
N PHE A 7 -2.73 52.40 19.73
CA PHE A 7 -1.89 51.21 19.83
C PHE A 7 -2.73 49.94 20.05
N VAL A 8 -3.75 50.01 20.90
CA VAL A 8 -4.67 48.89 21.14
C VAL A 8 -5.46 48.53 19.87
N LEU A 9 -5.96 49.52 19.13
CA LEU A 9 -6.69 49.27 17.88
C LEU A 9 -5.80 48.66 16.79
N ALA A 10 -4.54 49.08 16.70
CA ALA A 10 -3.57 48.49 15.76
C ALA A 10 -3.24 47.03 16.12
N ALA A 11 -3.06 46.72 17.42
CA ALA A 11 -2.79 45.37 17.89
C ALA A 11 -3.97 44.40 17.66
N VAL A 12 -5.21 44.85 17.90
CA VAL A 12 -6.42 44.03 17.66
C VAL A 12 -6.65 43.78 16.16
N GLY A 13 -6.33 44.77 15.31
CA GLY A 13 -6.36 44.61 13.86
C GLY A 13 -5.36 43.56 13.35
N PHE A 14 -4.13 43.58 13.87
CA PHE A 14 -3.09 42.62 13.50
C PHE A 14 -3.41 41.19 13.93
N ILE A 15 -3.94 41.01 15.14
CA ILE A 15 -4.34 39.69 15.65
C ILE A 15 -5.48 39.10 14.80
N SER A 16 -6.47 39.92 14.42
CA SER A 16 -7.58 39.48 13.56
C SER A 16 -7.12 39.05 12.16
N ILE A 17 -6.16 39.78 11.57
CA ILE A 17 -5.60 39.44 10.25
C ILE A 17 -4.74 38.17 10.33
N CYS A 18 -3.97 37.97 11.40
CA CYS A 18 -3.20 36.74 11.59
C CYS A 18 -4.11 35.52 11.79
N ILE A 19 -5.23 35.65 12.54
CA ILE A 19 -6.18 34.54 12.68
C ILE A 19 -6.80 34.18 11.33
N ILE A 20 -7.13 35.18 10.51
CA ILE A 20 -7.70 34.96 9.18
C ILE A 20 -6.69 34.25 8.25
N ILE A 21 -5.43 34.68 8.22
CA ILE A 21 -4.42 34.12 7.30
C ILE A 21 -3.97 32.72 7.73
N PHE A 22 -3.87 32.45 9.03
CA PHE A 22 -3.36 31.16 9.52
C PHE A 22 -4.44 30.09 9.76
N PHE A 23 -5.70 30.45 10.03
CA PHE A 23 -6.76 29.46 10.33
C PHE A 23 -7.77 29.22 9.20
N LEU A 24 -8.00 30.15 8.26
CA LEU A 24 -8.91 29.90 7.14
C LEU A 24 -8.42 28.89 6.07
N PRO A 25 -7.10 28.72 5.79
CA PRO A 25 -6.69 27.76 4.77
C PRO A 25 -7.06 26.30 5.12
N ASN A 26 -7.06 25.95 6.41
CA ASN A 26 -7.41 24.60 6.86
C ASN A 26 -8.91 24.32 6.83
N LEU A 27 -9.77 25.34 6.97
CA LEU A 27 -11.22 25.20 6.91
C LEU A 27 -11.74 24.92 5.48
N PHE A 28 -11.02 25.35 4.44
CA PHE A 28 -11.40 25.09 3.05
C PHE A 28 -10.94 23.72 2.52
N LEU A 29 -9.98 23.06 3.18
CA LEU A 29 -9.59 21.69 2.85
C LEU A 29 -10.63 20.67 3.33
N GLU A 30 -11.21 20.84 4.52
CA GLU A 30 -12.25 19.94 5.03
C GLU A 30 -13.58 20.11 4.26
N ALA A 31 -13.97 21.33 3.89
CA ALA A 31 -15.23 21.58 3.18
C ALA A 31 -15.26 21.02 1.73
N LYS A 32 -14.10 20.82 1.09
CA LYS A 32 -14.02 20.22 -0.26
C LYS A 32 -14.31 18.71 -0.26
N TYR A 33 -14.20 18.03 0.89
CA TYR A 33 -14.38 16.58 0.97
C TYR A 33 -15.78 16.15 1.46
N SER A 34 -16.58 17.03 2.08
CA SER A 34 -17.87 16.65 2.69
C SER A 34 -19.08 16.67 1.75
N ASN A 35 -18.98 17.14 0.51
CA ASN A 35 -20.15 17.34 -0.37
C ASN A 35 -20.10 16.60 -1.72
N VAL A 36 -19.19 15.65 -1.90
CA VAL A 36 -19.27 14.75 -3.06
C VAL A 36 -20.39 13.74 -2.77
N GLN A 37 -21.60 14.08 -3.21
CA GLN A 37 -22.69 13.10 -3.38
C GLN A 37 -22.11 11.91 -4.14
N PRO A 38 -22.23 10.67 -3.62
CA PRO A 38 -21.75 9.50 -4.33
C PRO A 38 -22.48 9.43 -5.66
N THR A 39 -21.77 9.73 -6.75
CA THR A 39 -22.27 9.50 -8.10
C THR A 39 -22.61 8.02 -8.18
N PRO A 40 -23.83 7.64 -8.61
CA PRO A 40 -24.14 6.23 -8.81
C PRO A 40 -23.12 5.67 -9.80
N ILE A 41 -22.24 4.82 -9.29
CA ILE A 41 -21.23 4.13 -10.07
C ILE A 41 -22.02 3.35 -11.12
N LEU A 42 -21.84 3.72 -12.39
CA LEU A 42 -22.32 2.95 -13.52
C LEU A 42 -21.67 1.56 -13.37
N THR A 43 -22.45 0.59 -12.89
CA THR A 43 -22.07 -0.81 -12.83
C THR A 43 -21.96 -1.32 -14.26
N GLN A 44 -20.86 -0.97 -14.91
CA GLN A 44 -20.38 -1.74 -16.03
C GLN A 44 -20.09 -3.12 -15.43
N GLU A 45 -20.84 -4.13 -15.83
CA GLU A 45 -20.54 -5.53 -15.54
C GLU A 45 -19.14 -5.81 -16.11
N ILE A 46 -18.11 -5.49 -15.33
CA ILE A 46 -16.83 -6.16 -15.44
C ILE A 46 -17.21 -7.60 -15.15
N LEU A 47 -17.11 -8.43 -16.18
CA LEU A 47 -17.30 -9.87 -16.09
C LEU A 47 -16.17 -10.39 -15.19
N ILE A 48 -16.30 -10.20 -13.88
CA ILE A 48 -15.42 -10.81 -12.88
C ILE A 48 -15.84 -12.28 -12.91
N PRO A 49 -15.01 -13.20 -13.42
CA PRO A 49 -15.32 -14.61 -13.38
C PRO A 49 -15.59 -14.93 -11.91
N THR A 50 -16.72 -15.57 -11.63
CA THR A 50 -17.03 -16.04 -10.28
C THR A 50 -15.89 -16.94 -9.81
N MET A 51 -14.98 -16.37 -9.02
CA MET A 51 -13.87 -17.06 -8.40
C MET A 51 -14.48 -18.06 -7.42
N ARG A 52 -14.67 -19.31 -7.85
CA ARG A 52 -14.81 -20.45 -6.92
C ARG A 52 -13.69 -20.33 -5.89
N LEU A 53 -13.97 -20.62 -4.62
CA LEU A 53 -12.99 -20.90 -3.57
C LEU A 53 -12.00 -21.95 -4.09
N ARG A 54 -10.93 -21.52 -4.75
CA ARG A 54 -9.86 -22.39 -5.25
C ARG A 54 -8.97 -22.72 -4.07
N GLY A 55 -8.51 -23.97 -4.00
CA GLY A 55 -7.65 -24.48 -2.93
C GLY A 55 -6.27 -23.82 -2.91
N TYR A 56 -6.22 -22.52 -2.62
CA TYR A 56 -5.01 -21.73 -2.54
C TYR A 56 -4.16 -22.17 -1.34
N CYS A 57 -4.80 -22.46 -0.20
CA CYS A 57 -4.14 -22.98 0.98
C CYS A 57 -4.77 -24.28 1.49
N ASN A 58 -3.93 -25.30 1.66
CA ASN A 58 -4.33 -26.59 2.24
C ASN A 58 -4.26 -26.62 3.77
N ARG A 59 -3.86 -25.51 4.41
CA ARG A 59 -3.71 -25.43 5.87
C ARG A 59 -4.91 -24.75 6.51
N SER A 60 -5.45 -25.39 7.55
CA SER A 60 -6.47 -24.82 8.43
C SER A 60 -5.87 -24.02 9.60
N THR A 61 -4.58 -24.16 9.87
CA THR A 61 -3.88 -23.49 10.97
C THR A 61 -2.64 -22.76 10.48
N PRO A 62 -2.39 -21.52 10.96
CA PRO A 62 -1.22 -20.76 10.55
C PRO A 62 0.07 -21.40 11.06
N TYR A 63 1.18 -21.11 10.38
CA TYR A 63 2.50 -21.45 10.88
C TYR A 63 2.81 -20.72 12.19
N LYS A 64 3.63 -21.34 13.04
CA LYS A 64 4.20 -20.63 14.19
C LYS A 64 5.19 -19.60 13.66
N GLN A 65 4.88 -18.33 13.86
CA GLN A 65 5.69 -17.20 13.42
C GLN A 65 6.03 -16.30 14.60
N LYS A 66 6.98 -15.39 14.38
CA LYS A 66 7.34 -14.39 15.38
C LYS A 66 6.17 -13.41 15.60
N ALA A 67 6.11 -12.81 16.78
CA ALA A 67 4.94 -12.06 17.21
C ALA A 67 4.67 -10.85 16.29
N GLU A 68 5.72 -10.15 15.90
CA GLU A 68 5.71 -9.02 14.98
C GLU A 68 5.12 -9.37 13.60
N PHE A 69 5.47 -10.53 13.04
CA PHE A 69 4.88 -10.99 11.78
C PHE A 69 3.40 -11.36 11.94
N GLY A 70 3.03 -11.99 13.05
CA GLY A 70 1.63 -12.26 13.36
C GLY A 70 0.79 -10.98 13.46
N ARG A 71 1.32 -9.91 14.07
CA ARG A 71 0.65 -8.61 14.16
C ARG A 71 0.57 -7.91 12.81
N ALA A 72 1.66 -7.88 12.03
CA ALA A 72 1.69 -7.26 10.70
C ALA A 72 0.70 -7.94 9.73
N LEU A 73 0.68 -9.28 9.69
CA LEU A 73 -0.30 -10.04 8.92
C LEU A 73 -1.73 -9.81 9.41
N GLY A 74 -1.92 -9.73 10.74
CA GLY A 74 -3.21 -9.38 11.34
C GLY A 74 -3.70 -7.99 10.91
N LEU A 75 -2.79 -7.02 10.81
CA LEU A 75 -3.10 -5.67 10.32
C LEU A 75 -3.52 -5.69 8.84
N ILE A 76 -2.81 -6.43 7.98
CA ILE A 76 -3.22 -6.63 6.58
C ILE A 76 -4.65 -7.17 6.52
N MET A 77 -4.92 -8.24 7.25
CA MET A 77 -6.26 -8.83 7.32
C MET A 77 -7.30 -7.83 7.84
N GLN A 78 -7.00 -7.09 8.89
CA GLN A 78 -7.92 -6.09 9.44
C GLN A 78 -8.27 -5.03 8.40
N ARG A 79 -7.29 -4.53 7.64
CA ARG A 79 -7.50 -3.44 6.69
C ARG A 79 -8.07 -3.89 5.35
N THR A 80 -7.79 -5.12 4.93
CA THR A 80 -8.39 -5.69 3.72
C THR A 80 -9.87 -6.05 3.93
N TYR A 81 -10.26 -6.54 5.11
CA TYR A 81 -11.60 -7.11 5.33
C TYR A 81 -12.56 -6.24 6.16
N ASN A 82 -12.06 -5.39 7.06
CA ASN A 82 -12.93 -4.58 7.93
C ASN A 82 -13.17 -3.17 7.38
N ASN A 83 -12.58 -2.81 6.24
CA ASN A 83 -12.85 -1.53 5.61
C ASN A 83 -14.17 -1.60 4.83
N GLU A 84 -15.08 -0.66 5.12
CA GLU A 84 -16.39 -0.52 4.46
C GLU A 84 -16.29 -0.26 2.94
N ARG A 85 -15.09 0.08 2.46
CA ARG A 85 -14.76 0.23 1.05
C ARG A 85 -13.61 -0.71 0.71
N PRO A 86 -13.86 -2.01 0.50
CA PRO A 86 -12.83 -2.89 -0.04
C PRO A 86 -12.38 -2.28 -1.37
N PHE A 87 -11.10 -1.94 -1.47
CA PHE A 87 -10.54 -1.51 -2.75
C PHE A 87 -10.72 -2.69 -3.71
N PHE A 88 -11.35 -2.46 -4.85
CA PHE A 88 -11.79 -3.49 -5.83
C PHE A 88 -10.70 -4.47 -6.30
N MET A 89 -9.43 -4.26 -5.95
CA MET A 89 -8.32 -5.15 -6.27
C MET A 89 -8.06 -6.26 -5.24
N PHE A 90 -8.63 -6.16 -4.04
CA PHE A 90 -8.64 -7.29 -3.10
C PHE A 90 -9.87 -8.12 -3.42
N THR A 91 -9.76 -9.03 -4.38
CA THR A 91 -10.86 -9.96 -4.69
C THR A 91 -11.27 -10.73 -3.43
N GLU A 92 -12.55 -11.05 -3.33
CA GLU A 92 -13.07 -11.89 -2.24
C GLU A 92 -12.27 -13.20 -2.18
N GLY A 93 -11.54 -13.41 -1.08
CA GLY A 93 -10.76 -14.62 -0.83
C GLY A 93 -9.25 -14.43 -0.73
N GLY A 94 -8.61 -13.65 -1.60
CA GLY A 94 -7.16 -13.66 -1.82
C GLY A 94 -6.27 -13.86 -0.58
N TYR A 95 -6.11 -12.84 0.26
CA TYR A 95 -5.22 -12.93 1.43
C TYR A 95 -5.69 -13.85 2.54
N ARG A 96 -7.00 -13.87 2.81
CA ARG A 96 -7.62 -14.79 3.77
C ARG A 96 -7.33 -16.24 3.41
N ASP A 97 -7.35 -16.54 2.12
CA ASP A 97 -7.19 -17.88 1.60
C ASP A 97 -5.74 -18.35 1.65
N ILE A 98 -4.76 -17.48 1.83
CA ILE A 98 -3.33 -17.87 1.88
C ILE A 98 -2.66 -17.64 3.24
N ILE A 99 -3.30 -16.93 4.16
CA ILE A 99 -2.67 -16.52 5.43
C ILE A 99 -2.16 -17.70 6.26
N ASN A 100 -2.89 -18.82 6.25
CA ASN A 100 -2.51 -20.02 7.00
C ASN A 100 -1.33 -20.78 6.37
N CYS A 101 -1.07 -20.55 5.08
CA CYS A 101 0.04 -21.13 4.34
C CYS A 101 1.25 -20.21 4.29
N THR A 102 1.08 -18.94 4.64
CA THR A 102 2.14 -17.95 4.67
C THR A 102 3.03 -18.16 5.89
N GLN A 103 4.33 -18.32 5.67
CA GLN A 103 5.33 -18.32 6.73
C GLN A 103 6.32 -17.19 6.48
N VAL A 104 6.33 -16.20 7.37
CA VAL A 104 7.30 -15.11 7.32
C VAL A 104 8.54 -15.51 8.13
N VAL A 105 9.70 -15.43 7.51
CA VAL A 105 10.99 -15.78 8.11
C VAL A 105 11.99 -14.66 7.90
N TYR A 106 12.79 -14.38 8.94
CA TYR A 106 13.94 -13.50 8.74
C TYR A 106 15.00 -14.18 7.89
N SER A 107 15.63 -13.43 7.01
CA SER A 107 16.79 -13.85 6.23
C SER A 107 17.74 -12.67 6.01
N ASN A 108 18.91 -12.93 5.43
CA ASN A 108 19.79 -11.88 4.96
C ASN A 108 19.42 -11.50 3.51
N SER A 109 18.14 -11.22 3.27
CA SER A 109 17.62 -10.98 1.91
C SER A 109 18.24 -9.76 1.26
N ARG A 110 18.58 -8.72 2.02
CA ARG A 110 19.25 -7.54 1.48
C ARG A 110 20.67 -7.87 1.00
N GLU A 111 21.40 -8.71 1.72
CA GLU A 111 22.76 -9.13 1.31
C GLU A 111 22.71 -10.13 0.16
N SER A 112 21.74 -11.06 0.19
CA SER A 112 21.67 -12.17 -0.76
C SER A 112 21.00 -11.79 -2.07
N PHE A 113 20.00 -10.90 -2.00
CA PHE A 113 19.12 -10.56 -3.10
C PHE A 113 18.95 -9.04 -3.28
N GLY A 114 19.55 -8.18 -2.47
CA GLY A 114 19.37 -6.73 -2.59
C GLY A 114 17.97 -6.23 -2.19
N ALA A 115 17.14 -7.06 -1.57
CA ALA A 115 15.72 -6.75 -1.30
C ALA A 115 15.36 -6.79 0.20
N GLU A 116 14.43 -5.92 0.61
CA GLU A 116 13.90 -5.83 1.98
C GLU A 116 12.97 -7.00 2.35
N GLY A 117 12.22 -7.46 1.36
CA GLY A 117 11.40 -8.67 1.39
C GLY A 117 11.56 -9.41 0.07
N PHE A 118 11.29 -10.70 0.08
CA PHE A 118 11.31 -11.52 -1.13
C PHE A 118 10.47 -12.78 -0.98
N PHE A 119 9.64 -13.04 -1.98
CA PHE A 119 9.00 -14.33 -2.21
C PHE A 119 9.71 -15.12 -3.32
N GLU A 120 10.10 -16.38 -3.03
CA GLU A 120 10.79 -17.24 -4.00
C GLU A 120 9.78 -18.00 -4.89
N PHE A 121 9.76 -17.68 -6.19
CA PHE A 121 8.96 -18.38 -7.21
C PHE A 121 9.55 -19.75 -7.59
N ASN A 122 9.76 -20.62 -6.60
CA ASN A 122 10.35 -21.94 -6.77
C ASN A 122 9.38 -23.04 -6.30
N PRO A 123 8.84 -23.87 -7.21
CA PRO A 123 7.88 -24.92 -6.85
C PRO A 123 8.45 -26.03 -5.96
N GLN A 124 9.78 -26.13 -5.83
CA GLN A 124 10.40 -27.05 -4.88
C GLN A 124 10.41 -26.50 -3.44
N LYS A 125 10.26 -25.18 -3.27
CA LYS A 125 10.32 -24.50 -1.97
C LYS A 125 9.01 -23.83 -1.55
N ALA A 126 8.09 -23.61 -2.48
CA ALA A 126 6.77 -23.05 -2.26
C ALA A 126 5.69 -23.92 -2.90
N ASN A 127 4.54 -24.08 -2.24
CA ASN A 127 3.40 -24.85 -2.72
C ASN A 127 2.10 -24.42 -2.00
N HIS A 128 0.97 -25.05 -2.34
CA HIS A 128 -0.35 -24.79 -1.73
C HIS A 128 -0.42 -25.01 -0.21
N SER A 129 0.59 -25.57 0.43
CA SER A 129 0.66 -25.73 1.89
C SER A 129 1.70 -24.82 2.53
N TYR A 130 2.61 -24.22 1.76
CA TYR A 130 3.76 -23.49 2.28
C TYR A 130 4.19 -22.36 1.33
N LEU A 131 4.04 -21.13 1.79
CA LEU A 131 4.36 -19.90 1.06
C LEU A 131 5.38 -19.10 1.88
N PRO A 132 6.69 -19.33 1.68
CA PRO A 132 7.73 -18.64 2.42
C PRO A 132 7.89 -17.20 1.93
N ILE A 133 7.77 -16.25 2.86
CA ILE A 133 8.15 -14.85 2.65
C ILE A 133 9.39 -14.58 3.49
N TYR A 134 10.47 -14.17 2.83
CA TYR A 134 11.72 -13.82 3.48
C TYR A 134 11.78 -12.32 3.72
N VAL A 135 12.12 -11.91 4.94
CA VAL A 135 12.21 -10.50 5.33
C VAL A 135 13.59 -10.21 5.91
N ASP A 136 14.18 -9.08 5.55
CA ASP A 136 15.51 -8.69 6.01
C ASP A 136 15.58 -8.55 7.54
N GLN A 137 16.74 -8.90 8.12
CA GLN A 137 16.93 -8.86 9.59
C GLN A 137 16.71 -7.47 10.19
N ASN A 138 16.92 -6.39 9.42
CA ASN A 138 16.72 -5.02 9.91
C ASN A 138 15.26 -4.72 10.26
N TYR A 139 14.30 -5.50 9.75
CA TYR A 139 12.88 -5.38 10.13
C TYR A 139 12.56 -5.95 11.52
N LYS A 140 13.54 -6.50 12.26
CA LYS A 140 13.37 -6.78 13.69
C LYS A 140 13.05 -5.54 14.52
N GLU A 141 13.54 -4.39 14.05
CA GLU A 141 13.37 -3.10 14.71
C GLU A 141 12.28 -2.25 14.04
N ALA A 142 11.72 -2.73 12.92
CA ALA A 142 10.61 -2.07 12.25
C ALA A 142 9.30 -2.30 13.00
N ASP A 143 8.41 -1.31 12.95
CA ASP A 143 7.07 -1.45 13.50
C ASP A 143 6.14 -2.30 12.60
N ASP A 144 5.00 -2.65 13.19
CA ASP A 144 4.01 -3.51 12.55
C ASP A 144 3.44 -2.88 11.25
N ILE A 145 3.38 -1.54 11.14
CA ILE A 145 2.86 -0.87 9.94
C ILE A 145 3.85 -1.02 8.78
N LEU A 146 5.12 -0.68 8.99
CA LEU A 146 6.13 -0.83 7.92
C LEU A 146 6.29 -2.28 7.48
N THR A 147 6.25 -3.20 8.45
CA THR A 147 6.28 -4.63 8.16
C THR A 147 5.04 -5.06 7.38
N ALA A 148 3.84 -4.59 7.73
CA ALA A 148 2.61 -4.89 7.00
C ALA A 148 2.62 -4.32 5.58
N VAL A 149 3.15 -3.10 5.38
CA VAL A 149 3.29 -2.53 4.03
C VAL A 149 4.22 -3.41 3.19
N LEU A 150 5.38 -3.81 3.70
CA LEU A 150 6.27 -4.74 2.99
C LEU A 150 5.57 -6.07 2.71
N LEU A 151 4.95 -6.67 3.71
CA LEU A 151 4.30 -7.98 3.57
C LEU A 151 3.13 -7.95 2.60
N SER A 152 2.39 -6.84 2.47
CA SER A 152 1.32 -6.73 1.47
C SER A 152 1.84 -6.91 0.04
N HIS A 153 3.03 -6.37 -0.25
CA HIS A 153 3.73 -6.57 -1.52
C HIS A 153 4.06 -8.05 -1.74
N GLU A 154 4.75 -8.67 -0.78
CA GLU A 154 5.20 -10.07 -0.89
C GLU A 154 4.04 -11.07 -0.90
N MET A 155 2.94 -10.78 -0.19
CA MET A 155 1.73 -11.58 -0.24
C MET A 155 1.09 -11.57 -1.62
N MET A 156 1.21 -10.46 -2.38
CA MET A 156 0.76 -10.43 -3.77
C MET A 156 1.58 -11.38 -4.64
N HIS A 157 2.90 -11.44 -4.46
CA HIS A 157 3.75 -12.43 -5.14
C HIS A 157 3.38 -13.87 -4.76
N ALA A 158 3.06 -14.13 -3.50
CA ALA A 158 2.58 -15.43 -3.06
C ALA A 158 1.27 -15.83 -3.76
N LEU A 159 0.33 -14.90 -3.94
CA LEU A 159 -0.89 -15.13 -4.72
C LEU A 159 -0.59 -15.41 -6.20
N GLN A 160 0.24 -14.57 -6.83
CA GLN A 160 0.65 -14.75 -8.22
C GLN A 160 1.31 -16.12 -8.45
N PHE A 161 2.10 -16.59 -7.49
CA PHE A 161 2.70 -17.92 -7.54
C PHE A 161 1.65 -19.03 -7.53
N LEU A 162 0.61 -18.92 -6.70
CA LEU A 162 -0.47 -19.90 -6.71
C LEU A 162 -1.30 -19.84 -8.01
N ASP A 163 -1.55 -18.65 -8.55
CA ASP A 163 -2.18 -18.51 -9.87
C ASP A 163 -1.31 -19.15 -10.95
N LYS A 164 0.01 -19.06 -10.85
CA LYS A 164 0.96 -19.77 -11.74
C LYS A 164 0.83 -21.29 -11.61
N LEU A 165 0.74 -21.81 -10.38
CA LEU A 165 0.54 -23.25 -10.16
C LEU A 165 -0.78 -23.75 -10.74
N ASN A 166 -1.82 -22.92 -10.74
CA ASN A 166 -3.12 -23.25 -11.31
C ASN A 166 -3.19 -23.03 -12.85
N GLY A 167 -2.13 -22.55 -13.48
CA GLY A 167 -2.11 -22.24 -14.92
C GLY A 167 -2.89 -20.97 -15.30
N GLU A 168 -3.13 -20.07 -14.34
CA GLU A 168 -3.94 -18.86 -14.50
C GLU A 168 -3.10 -17.59 -14.66
N LEU A 169 -1.83 -17.63 -14.26
CA LEU A 169 -0.95 -16.47 -14.35
C LEU A 169 -0.53 -16.23 -15.81
N THR A 170 -0.97 -15.10 -16.36
CA THR A 170 -0.62 -14.65 -17.72
C THR A 170 0.26 -13.39 -17.74
N LEU A 171 0.55 -12.82 -16.56
CA LEU A 171 1.26 -11.56 -16.42
C LEU A 171 2.77 -11.71 -16.63
N SER A 172 3.39 -10.74 -17.29
CA SER A 172 4.85 -10.65 -17.37
C SER A 172 5.47 -10.40 -15.98
N CYS A 173 6.78 -10.61 -15.85
CA CYS A 173 7.47 -10.31 -14.59
C CYS A 173 7.25 -8.84 -14.16
N TYR A 174 7.35 -7.88 -15.08
CA TYR A 174 7.11 -6.47 -14.76
C TYR A 174 5.67 -6.20 -14.34
N ASP A 175 4.69 -6.81 -15.01
CA ASP A 175 3.27 -6.62 -14.65
C ASP A 175 2.96 -7.22 -13.27
N GLN A 176 3.66 -8.30 -12.89
CA GLN A 176 3.57 -8.88 -11.55
C GLN A 176 4.09 -7.91 -10.47
N GLU A 177 5.25 -7.30 -10.69
CA GLU A 177 5.81 -6.27 -9.78
C GLU A 177 4.90 -5.03 -9.71
N VAL A 178 4.36 -4.58 -10.85
CA VAL A 178 3.38 -3.48 -10.89
C VAL A 178 2.14 -3.82 -10.05
N SER A 179 1.62 -5.04 -10.19
CA SER A 179 0.50 -5.51 -9.39
C SER A 179 0.83 -5.57 -7.89
N ALA A 180 2.04 -5.99 -7.51
CA ALA A 180 2.48 -6.00 -6.11
C ALA A 180 2.59 -4.57 -5.53
N TYR A 181 3.16 -3.63 -6.28
CA TYR A 181 3.25 -2.22 -5.87
C TYR A 181 1.90 -1.51 -5.78
N LEU A 182 0.97 -1.78 -6.71
CA LEU A 182 -0.40 -1.30 -6.62
C LEU A 182 -1.06 -1.80 -5.34
N THR A 183 -0.90 -3.09 -5.04
CA THR A 183 -1.48 -3.72 -3.85
C THR A 183 -0.93 -3.09 -2.58
N GLN A 184 0.37 -2.83 -2.54
CA GLN A 184 1.03 -2.10 -1.47
C GLN A 184 0.48 -0.67 -1.32
N ALA A 185 0.31 0.06 -2.43
CA ALA A 185 -0.27 1.42 -2.43
C ALA A 185 -1.70 1.43 -1.87
N PHE A 186 -2.53 0.47 -2.26
CA PHE A 186 -3.90 0.36 -1.74
C PHE A 186 -3.93 -0.07 -0.29
N PHE A 187 -3.01 -0.94 0.15
CA PHE A 187 -2.88 -1.24 1.57
C PHE A 187 -2.54 0.01 2.38
N ILE A 188 -1.60 0.85 1.92
CA ILE A 188 -1.30 2.13 2.57
C ILE A 188 -2.55 2.99 2.68
N HIS A 189 -3.33 3.13 1.60
CA HIS A 189 -4.58 3.91 1.60
C HIS A 189 -5.70 3.32 2.46
N SER A 190 -5.58 2.04 2.80
CA SER A 190 -6.55 1.35 3.65
C SER A 190 -6.31 1.59 5.15
N LEU A 191 -5.15 2.13 5.52
CA LEU A 191 -4.80 2.46 6.90
C LEU A 191 -5.73 3.54 7.47
N ASN A 192 -5.90 3.53 8.79
CA ASN A 192 -6.69 4.54 9.48
C ASN A 192 -5.95 5.90 9.55
N LYS A 193 -6.65 6.94 9.99
CA LYS A 193 -6.11 8.31 10.04
C LYS A 193 -4.88 8.40 10.95
N GLU A 194 -4.89 7.75 12.10
CA GLU A 194 -3.77 7.76 13.06
C GLU A 194 -2.54 7.05 12.51
N GLU A 195 -2.73 5.93 11.80
CA GLU A 195 -1.69 5.16 11.10
C GLU A 195 -1.07 5.97 9.96
N ILE A 196 -1.89 6.65 9.16
CA ILE A 196 -1.44 7.57 8.10
C ILE A 196 -0.64 8.74 8.70
N ASN A 197 -1.18 9.44 9.69
CA ASN A 197 -0.47 10.55 10.35
C ASN A 197 0.88 10.09 10.94
N SER A 198 0.92 8.88 11.50
CA SER A 198 2.16 8.28 12.01
C SER A 198 3.16 8.01 10.88
N LEU A 199 2.72 7.50 9.73
CA LEU A 199 3.58 7.33 8.55
C LEU A 199 4.10 8.66 8.02
N GLU A 200 3.22 9.65 7.82
CA GLU A 200 3.58 10.99 7.35
C GLU A 200 4.61 11.66 8.27
N SER A 201 4.41 11.57 9.59
CA SER A 201 5.37 12.08 10.56
C SER A 201 6.75 11.44 10.39
N ARG A 202 6.82 10.12 10.20
CA ARG A 202 8.08 9.39 9.99
C ARG A 202 8.74 9.73 8.65
N ILE A 203 7.96 9.89 7.59
CA ILE A 203 8.45 10.33 6.28
C ILE A 203 9.10 11.72 6.39
N ASN A 204 8.49 12.62 7.15
CA ASN A 204 8.96 14.00 7.33
C ASN A 204 10.15 14.14 8.28
N GLN A 205 10.26 13.30 9.31
CA GLN A 205 11.27 13.38 10.37
C GLN A 205 12.62 12.71 10.05
N GLN A 206 12.97 12.55 8.77
CA GLN A 206 14.10 11.76 8.24
C GLN A 206 13.74 10.28 7.99
N GLY A 207 12.95 10.04 6.94
CA GLY A 207 12.65 8.70 6.42
C GLY A 207 13.86 8.00 5.79
N THR A 208 14.90 7.67 6.55
CA THR A 208 16.03 6.87 6.05
C THR A 208 15.67 5.41 5.83
N HIS A 209 14.56 4.94 6.41
CA HIS A 209 14.04 3.60 6.16
C HIS A 209 13.62 3.47 4.68
N PRO A 210 14.15 2.52 3.90
CA PRO A 210 13.86 2.44 2.47
C PRO A 210 12.37 2.21 2.16
N GLN A 211 11.67 1.41 2.98
CA GLN A 211 10.20 1.34 2.93
C GLN A 211 9.47 2.69 3.00
N LEU A 212 9.93 3.65 3.83
CA LEU A 212 9.32 4.99 3.88
C LEU A 212 9.54 5.76 2.57
N GLN A 213 10.68 5.54 1.91
CA GLN A 213 10.94 6.13 0.58
C GLN A 213 10.04 5.52 -0.49
N ILE A 214 9.80 4.22 -0.46
CA ILE A 214 8.84 3.55 -1.35
C ILE A 214 7.44 4.11 -1.13
N ILE A 215 6.99 4.22 0.13
CA ILE A 215 5.66 4.78 0.48
C ILE A 215 5.53 6.20 -0.09
N LYS A 216 6.50 7.06 0.18
CA LYS A 216 6.52 8.44 -0.33
C LYS A 216 6.49 8.49 -1.86
N ASN A 217 7.24 7.61 -2.52
CA ASN A 217 7.27 7.56 -3.98
C ASN A 217 5.90 7.15 -4.55
N LEU A 218 5.28 6.10 -4.01
CA LEU A 218 3.95 5.65 -4.43
C LEU A 218 2.89 6.74 -4.22
N GLU A 219 2.94 7.47 -3.10
CA GLU A 219 2.07 8.60 -2.83
C GLU A 219 2.22 9.71 -3.88
N ASN A 220 3.46 10.09 -4.22
CA ASN A 220 3.73 11.09 -5.26
C ASN A 220 3.19 10.66 -6.63
N LEU A 221 3.41 9.40 -7.02
CA LEU A 221 2.92 8.87 -8.29
C LEU A 221 1.38 8.85 -8.36
N LEU A 222 0.71 8.58 -7.24
CA LEU A 222 -0.74 8.63 -7.15
C LEU A 222 -1.25 10.07 -7.25
N ILE A 223 -0.67 11.00 -6.48
CA ILE A 223 -1.03 12.42 -6.52
C ILE A 223 -0.84 12.99 -7.93
N GLU A 224 0.25 12.67 -8.61
CA GLU A 224 0.47 13.06 -10.00
C GLU A 224 -0.65 12.56 -10.92
N SER A 225 -1.03 11.29 -10.77
CA SER A 225 -2.10 10.66 -11.56
C SER A 225 -3.46 11.32 -11.31
N LEU A 226 -3.77 11.62 -10.05
CA LEU A 226 -5.00 12.31 -9.65
C LEU A 226 -5.04 13.76 -10.16
N ASN A 227 -3.93 14.48 -10.09
CA ASN A 227 -3.82 15.84 -10.61
C ASN A 227 -4.01 15.89 -12.13
N TYR A 228 -3.51 14.89 -12.85
CA TYR A 228 -3.63 14.81 -14.30
C TYR A 228 -5.06 14.45 -14.75
N CYS A 229 -5.68 13.44 -14.13
CA CYS A 229 -6.96 12.88 -14.57
C CYS A 229 -8.18 13.48 -13.88
N GLY A 230 -8.00 14.10 -12.71
CA GLY A 230 -9.07 14.44 -11.78
C GLY A 230 -9.57 13.21 -11.00
N TYR A 231 -9.97 13.43 -9.74
CA TYR A 231 -10.42 12.36 -8.84
C TYR A 231 -11.66 11.59 -9.36
N GLN A 232 -12.53 12.26 -10.13
CA GLN A 232 -13.78 11.67 -10.62
C GLN A 232 -13.59 10.67 -11.76
N ASN A 233 -12.43 10.68 -12.44
CA ASN A 233 -12.16 9.79 -13.57
C ASN A 233 -11.32 8.59 -13.11
N THR A 234 -11.97 7.62 -12.48
CA THR A 234 -11.33 6.44 -11.87
C THR A 234 -10.46 5.66 -12.85
N ASN A 235 -10.98 5.40 -14.05
CA ASN A 235 -10.23 4.64 -15.06
C ASN A 235 -8.96 5.39 -15.48
N CYS A 236 -9.06 6.70 -15.73
CA CYS A 236 -7.91 7.50 -16.12
C CYS A 236 -6.82 7.52 -15.05
N TRP A 237 -7.15 7.90 -13.81
CA TRP A 237 -6.10 8.05 -12.79
C TRP A 237 -5.50 6.69 -12.43
N LEU A 238 -6.29 5.62 -12.46
CA LEU A 238 -5.79 4.28 -12.19
C LEU A 238 -4.84 3.80 -13.29
N ASP A 239 -5.22 3.93 -14.56
CA ASP A 239 -4.37 3.53 -15.68
C ASP A 239 -3.06 4.33 -15.73
N ARG A 240 -3.14 5.63 -15.42
CA ARG A 240 -1.94 6.47 -15.29
C ARG A 240 -1.07 6.05 -14.11
N PHE A 241 -1.66 5.74 -12.96
CA PHE A 241 -0.91 5.28 -11.79
C PHE A 241 -0.19 3.96 -12.07
N LYS A 242 -0.87 3.01 -12.74
CA LYS A 242 -0.27 1.76 -13.23
C LYS A 242 0.90 2.02 -14.16
N ALA A 243 0.75 2.91 -15.14
CA ALA A 243 1.82 3.27 -16.07
C ALA A 243 3.01 3.91 -15.36
N ASN A 244 2.77 4.79 -14.39
CA ASN A 244 3.81 5.41 -13.57
C ASN A 244 4.59 4.40 -12.73
N ILE A 245 3.90 3.43 -12.10
CA ILE A 245 4.55 2.32 -11.39
C ILE A 245 5.33 1.45 -12.39
N SER A 246 4.77 1.15 -13.56
CA SER A 246 5.46 0.38 -14.60
C SER A 246 6.78 1.04 -15.02
N ASN A 247 6.79 2.36 -15.18
CA ASN A 247 8.02 3.12 -15.44
C ASN A 247 9.01 3.05 -14.26
N MET A 248 8.53 3.17 -13.02
CA MET A 248 9.34 3.04 -11.81
C MET A 248 10.03 1.67 -11.73
N VAL A 249 9.28 0.58 -12.00
CA VAL A 249 9.82 -0.78 -11.95
C VAL A 249 10.78 -1.01 -13.12
N SER A 250 10.37 -0.74 -14.35
CA SER A 250 11.16 -1.04 -15.56
C SER A 250 12.43 -0.20 -15.70
N SER A 251 12.50 0.98 -15.10
CA SER A 251 13.70 1.83 -15.09
C SER A 251 14.73 1.46 -14.01
N ASN A 252 14.36 0.61 -13.04
CA ASN A 252 15.23 0.23 -11.94
C ASN A 252 16.06 -1.02 -12.29
N GLN A 253 17.38 -0.90 -12.19
CA GLN A 253 18.33 -1.98 -12.49
C GLN A 253 18.04 -3.28 -11.72
N PHE A 254 17.61 -3.17 -10.46
CA PHE A 254 17.28 -4.32 -9.63
C PHE A 254 16.19 -5.19 -10.29
N TYR A 255 15.08 -4.58 -10.70
CA TYR A 255 13.99 -5.29 -11.37
C TYR A 255 14.36 -5.76 -12.77
N GLN A 256 15.19 -5.01 -13.49
CA GLN A 256 15.72 -5.45 -14.78
C GLN A 256 16.55 -6.74 -14.65
N GLU A 257 17.29 -6.91 -13.56
CA GLU A 257 18.07 -8.12 -13.30
C GLU A 257 17.17 -9.27 -12.82
N GLN A 258 16.28 -9.00 -11.86
CA GLN A 258 15.32 -9.98 -11.33
C GLN A 258 14.42 -10.56 -12.43
N CYS A 259 13.95 -9.73 -13.36
CA CYS A 259 13.05 -10.17 -14.42
C CYS A 259 13.72 -10.88 -15.61
N LYS A 260 15.06 -10.86 -15.74
CA LYS A 260 15.75 -11.62 -16.81
C LYS A 260 15.67 -13.13 -16.63
N GLY A 261 15.46 -13.60 -15.40
CA GLY A 261 15.44 -15.02 -15.04
C GLY A 261 14.03 -15.61 -14.81
N ARG A 262 12.96 -14.87 -15.13
CA ARG A 262 11.57 -15.26 -14.83
C ARG A 262 10.74 -15.49 -16.08
#